data_AF-A0A239XKL6-F1
#
_entry.id   AF-A0A239XKL6-F1
#
_cell.length_a   1.000
_cell.length_b   1.000
_cell.length_c   1.000
_cell.angle_alpha   90.00
_cell.angle_beta   90.00
_cell.angle_gamma   90.00
#
_symmetry.space_group_name_H-M   'P 1'
#
loop_
_entity.id
_entity.type
_entity.pdbx_description
1 polymer ?
#
loop_
_entity_poly.entity_id
_entity_poly.type
_entity_poly.pdbx_seq_one_letter_code
_entity_poly.pdbx_strand_id
1 'polypeptide(L)'
;MSAQLEREIAKDRGKHGKKSLGIAKEKEPISKKISTTDPDSGWFHKGEHKQVFAYNAQVACDKYGWALGYSIHAGNVHDSQAFPELFDQIKALQPSYLIADSGYKTPSIAHYLLSLGITPVFPYTRPRGKKGMLSPREFVYDEYYDVYLCPGNHPLCYSITTRDGYREYKSNPAVCQSCTLLSVCTQSKTHQKVITRHLWKDDLEACEDIRHQRGMKERYQKRKETIERLFGTAKEYHNLRYTRLRGKSNMEATLGLTLACLNMKKYSKIMAGIVFLVCLKVAKVSPIIIMKVNEKTNWRFRPVCLQSETLATKLEFFDLLSICYFCLIVKPF
;
A
#
# COMPACT_ATOMS: atom_id res chain seq x y z
N MET A 1 3.56 4.21 16.46
CA MET A 1 2.24 3.59 16.23
C MET A 1 1.80 2.65 17.36
N SER A 2 2.60 1.66 17.75
CA SER A 2 2.25 0.68 18.81
C SER A 2 1.97 1.31 20.18
N ALA A 3 2.84 2.19 20.67
CA ALA A 3 2.68 2.86 21.97
C ALA A 3 1.43 3.77 22.06
N GLN A 4 0.93 4.26 20.93
CA GLN A 4 -0.32 5.02 20.90
C GLN A 4 -1.52 4.07 21.04
N LEU A 5 -1.51 2.98 20.29
CA LEU A 5 -2.55 1.95 20.38
C LEU A 5 -2.69 1.41 21.80
N GLU A 6 -1.58 1.13 22.49
CA GLU A 6 -1.59 0.64 23.87
C GLU A 6 -2.25 1.61 24.85
N ARG A 7 -1.96 2.91 24.73
CA ARG A 7 -2.59 3.96 25.54
C ARG A 7 -4.10 4.03 25.30
N GLU A 8 -4.52 3.92 24.04
CA GLU A 8 -5.93 3.97 23.68
C GLU A 8 -6.67 2.70 24.12
N ILE A 9 -6.05 1.52 24.03
CA ILE A 9 -6.59 0.27 24.59
C ILE A 9 -6.76 0.40 26.11
N ALA A 10 -5.79 0.99 26.82
CA ALA A 10 -5.90 1.18 28.26
C ALA A 10 -7.07 2.11 28.62
N LYS A 11 -7.22 3.22 27.89
CA LYS A 11 -8.33 4.17 28.05
C LYS A 11 -9.68 3.51 27.77
N ASP A 12 -9.78 2.73 26.70
CA ASP A 12 -10.96 1.98 26.31
C ASP A 12 -11.37 0.96 27.37
N ARG A 13 -10.43 0.15 27.84
CA ARG A 13 -10.67 -0.82 28.92
C ARG A 13 -11.11 -0.13 30.21
N GLY A 14 -10.53 1.03 30.53
CA GLY A 14 -10.95 1.86 31.66
C GLY A 14 -12.40 2.32 31.56
N LYS A 15 -12.85 2.77 30.37
CA LYS A 15 -14.26 3.16 30.13
C LYS A 15 -15.23 2.00 30.38
N HIS A 16 -14.84 0.77 30.05
CA HIS A 16 -15.65 -0.43 30.26
C HIS A 16 -15.43 -1.09 31.64
N GLY A 17 -14.75 -0.41 32.58
CA GLY A 17 -14.49 -0.93 33.93
C GLY A 17 -13.57 -2.16 33.96
N LYS A 18 -12.81 -2.42 32.89
CA LYS A 18 -11.86 -3.53 32.79
C LYS A 18 -10.47 -3.09 33.24
N LYS A 19 -9.75 -3.97 33.94
CA LYS A 19 -8.35 -3.75 34.33
C LYS A 19 -7.47 -3.57 33.09
N SER A 20 -6.43 -2.74 33.21
CA SER A 20 -5.41 -2.57 32.18
C SER A 20 -4.71 -3.91 31.88
N LEU A 21 -4.24 -4.07 30.64
CA LEU A 21 -3.44 -5.22 30.27
C LEU A 21 -2.03 -5.02 30.84
N GLY A 22 -1.49 -6.05 31.51
CA GLY A 22 -0.09 -6.04 31.92
C GLY A 22 0.87 -6.07 30.72
N ILE A 23 2.16 -5.89 31.00
CA ILE A 23 3.24 -5.96 30.00
C ILE A 23 3.10 -7.24 29.19
N ALA A 24 3.25 -7.11 27.87
CA ALA A 24 3.23 -8.28 27.02
C ALA A 24 4.40 -9.20 27.35
N LYS A 25 4.09 -10.46 27.71
CA LYS A 25 5.10 -11.51 27.63
C LYS A 25 5.60 -11.54 26.20
N GLU A 26 6.92 -11.46 26.02
CA GLU A 26 7.53 -11.68 24.71
C GLU A 26 6.99 -12.99 24.16
N LYS A 27 6.43 -12.93 22.95
CA LYS A 27 6.00 -14.15 22.27
C LYS A 27 7.27 -14.99 22.10
N GLU A 28 7.23 -16.23 22.58
CA GLU A 28 8.30 -17.20 22.29
C GLU A 28 8.58 -17.18 20.78
N PRO A 29 9.85 -17.27 20.38
CA PRO A 29 10.22 -17.22 18.97
C PRO A 29 9.52 -18.37 18.25
N ILE A 30 8.46 -18.04 17.51
CA ILE A 30 7.82 -18.98 16.59
C ILE A 30 8.92 -19.47 15.67
N SER A 31 9.06 -20.79 15.52
CA SER A 31 10.04 -21.40 14.62
C SER A 31 9.79 -20.89 13.20
N LYS A 32 10.61 -19.92 12.78
CA LYS A 32 10.59 -19.38 11.42
C LYS A 32 11.40 -20.33 10.55
N LYS A 33 10.86 -20.70 9.39
CA LYS A 33 11.65 -21.34 8.34
C LYS A 33 12.68 -20.31 7.85
N ILE A 34 13.94 -20.56 8.19
CA ILE A 34 15.08 -19.74 7.80
C ILE A 34 15.78 -20.47 6.66
N SER A 35 16.20 -19.73 5.64
CA SER A 35 17.01 -20.30 4.55
C SER A 35 18.39 -20.66 5.08
N THR A 36 18.88 -21.84 4.73
CA THR A 36 20.26 -22.25 5.05
C THR A 36 21.31 -21.43 4.29
N THR A 37 20.93 -20.84 3.16
CA THR A 37 21.85 -20.14 2.24
C THR A 37 21.83 -18.62 2.42
N ASP A 38 20.69 -18.06 2.78
CA ASP A 38 20.51 -16.62 2.98
C ASP A 38 19.54 -16.35 4.15
N PRO A 39 20.02 -16.29 5.40
CA PRO A 39 19.19 -16.18 6.60
C PRO A 39 18.29 -14.93 6.63
N ASP A 40 18.70 -13.86 5.93
CA ASP A 40 17.97 -12.60 5.85
C ASP A 40 16.74 -12.67 4.93
N SER A 41 16.67 -13.71 4.08
CA SER A 41 15.53 -13.95 3.20
C SER A 41 14.35 -14.54 3.97
N GLY A 42 13.15 -14.05 3.69
CA GLY A 42 11.93 -14.49 4.37
C GLY A 42 11.18 -15.54 3.57
N TRP A 43 10.64 -16.55 4.26
CA TRP A 43 9.76 -17.54 3.65
C TRP A 43 8.44 -16.91 3.20
N PHE A 44 8.18 -16.92 1.89
CA PHE A 44 7.05 -16.27 1.25
C PHE A 44 6.19 -17.25 0.45
N HIS A 45 4.87 -17.12 0.58
CA HIS A 45 3.89 -17.88 -0.19
C HIS A 45 3.29 -17.01 -1.30
N LYS A 46 3.59 -17.34 -2.57
CA LYS A 46 2.99 -16.71 -3.74
C LYS A 46 1.78 -17.52 -4.21
N GLY A 47 0.60 -17.15 -3.70
CA GLY A 47 -0.63 -17.90 -3.95
C GLY A 47 -0.60 -19.29 -3.31
N GLU A 48 -1.40 -20.22 -3.82
CA GLU A 48 -1.47 -21.59 -3.28
C GLU A 48 -0.30 -22.49 -3.71
N HIS A 49 0.38 -22.17 -4.82
CA HIS A 49 1.25 -23.15 -5.50
C HIS A 49 2.76 -22.89 -5.40
N LYS A 50 3.23 -21.75 -4.88
CA LYS A 50 4.67 -21.43 -4.87
C LYS A 50 5.14 -20.91 -3.52
N GLN A 51 6.01 -21.67 -2.88
CA GLN A 51 6.72 -21.29 -1.65
C GLN A 51 8.15 -20.98 -2.02
N VAL A 52 8.61 -19.77 -1.70
CA VAL A 52 9.95 -19.29 -2.05
C VAL A 52 10.50 -18.46 -0.92
N PHE A 53 11.81 -18.49 -0.72
CA PHE A 53 12.48 -17.44 0.02
C PHE A 53 12.46 -16.15 -0.82
N ALA A 54 12.29 -14.99 -0.19
CA ALA A 54 12.25 -13.71 -0.89
C ALA A 54 12.56 -12.55 0.04
N TYR A 55 12.88 -11.41 -0.58
CA TYR A 55 12.90 -10.09 0.03
C TYR A 55 11.66 -9.32 -0.40
N ASN A 56 11.09 -8.57 0.54
CA ASN A 56 10.05 -7.58 0.32
C ASN A 56 10.71 -6.20 0.17
N ALA A 57 10.80 -5.71 -1.05
CA ALA A 57 11.24 -4.38 -1.40
C ALA A 57 10.04 -3.43 -1.49
N GLN A 58 10.06 -2.36 -0.70
CA GLN A 58 9.05 -1.32 -0.75
C GLN A 58 9.66 -0.06 -1.37
N VAL A 59 8.91 0.60 -2.25
CA VAL A 59 9.36 1.82 -2.91
C VAL A 59 8.25 2.86 -2.89
N ALA A 60 8.62 4.08 -2.53
CA ALA A 60 7.77 5.25 -2.62
C ALA A 60 8.12 6.04 -3.88
N CYS A 61 7.13 6.37 -4.71
CA CYS A 61 7.33 7.25 -5.86
C CYS A 61 6.36 8.42 -5.87
N ASP A 62 6.76 9.48 -6.57
CA ASP A 62 5.91 10.63 -6.81
C ASP A 62 4.88 10.39 -7.94
N LYS A 63 4.05 11.41 -8.20
CA LYS A 63 3.03 11.39 -9.27
C LYS A 63 3.59 11.31 -10.68
N TYR A 64 4.86 11.63 -10.88
CA TYR A 64 5.53 11.52 -12.18
C TYR A 64 6.31 10.20 -12.31
N GLY A 65 6.41 9.38 -11.25
CA GLY A 65 7.16 8.13 -11.21
C GLY A 65 8.66 8.32 -10.94
N TRP A 66 9.07 9.31 -10.14
CA TRP A 66 10.40 9.42 -9.55
C TRP A 66 10.43 8.60 -8.26
N ALA A 67 11.44 7.74 -8.10
CA ALA A 67 11.64 7.05 -6.83
C ALA A 67 12.17 8.04 -5.79
N LEU A 68 11.46 8.17 -4.66
CA LEU A 68 11.77 9.11 -3.58
C LEU A 68 12.43 8.42 -2.38
N GLY A 69 12.06 7.16 -2.13
CA GLY A 69 12.56 6.38 -1.01
C GLY A 69 12.30 4.89 -1.23
N TYR A 70 13.04 4.05 -0.51
CA TYR A 70 12.90 2.61 -0.57
C TYR A 70 13.35 1.96 0.74
N SER A 71 12.80 0.78 1.02
CA SER A 71 13.21 -0.07 2.15
C SER A 71 13.16 -1.54 1.75
N ILE A 72 13.95 -2.37 2.42
CA ILE A 72 14.00 -3.82 2.20
C ILE A 72 13.75 -4.57 3.49
N HIS A 73 12.88 -5.56 3.40
CA HIS A 73 12.50 -6.43 4.50
C HIS A 73 12.55 -7.89 4.05
N ALA A 74 12.57 -8.80 5.01
CA ALA A 74 12.41 -10.21 4.71
C ALA A 74 11.00 -10.48 4.15
N GLY A 75 10.86 -11.41 3.20
CA GLY A 75 9.61 -11.69 2.49
C GLY A 75 8.45 -12.18 3.37
N ASN A 76 8.73 -12.59 4.61
CA ASN A 76 7.72 -12.96 5.61
C ASN A 76 7.16 -11.76 6.40
N VAL A 77 7.77 -10.58 6.26
CA VAL A 77 7.30 -9.35 6.90
C VAL A 77 6.12 -8.81 6.10
N HIS A 78 4.99 -8.62 6.79
CA HIS A 78 3.78 -8.06 6.18
C HIS A 78 3.98 -6.58 5.86
N ASP A 79 3.40 -6.12 4.75
CA ASP A 79 3.60 -4.76 4.23
C ASP A 79 3.31 -3.66 5.27
N SER A 80 2.28 -3.87 6.09
CA SER A 80 1.89 -2.95 7.15
C SER A 80 2.95 -2.76 8.25
N GLN A 81 3.81 -3.76 8.48
CA GLN A 81 4.89 -3.67 9.49
C GLN A 81 6.11 -2.92 8.93
N ALA A 82 6.32 -3.01 7.63
CA ALA A 82 7.42 -2.38 6.91
C ALA A 82 7.14 -0.91 6.53
N PHE A 83 5.87 -0.52 6.51
CA PHE A 83 5.42 0.85 6.19
C PHE A 83 6.13 1.98 6.95
N PRO A 84 6.36 1.92 8.29
CA PRO A 84 6.94 3.03 9.03
C PRO A 84 8.35 3.41 8.54
N GLU A 85 9.21 2.41 8.27
CA GLU A 85 10.59 2.63 7.82
C GLU A 85 10.63 3.40 6.49
N LEU A 86 9.75 3.03 5.55
CA LEU A 86 9.64 3.74 4.28
C LEU A 86 8.98 5.11 4.42
N PHE A 87 7.95 5.24 5.27
CA PHE A 87 7.25 6.51 5.47
C PHE A 87 8.16 7.57 6.13
N ASP A 88 9.03 7.18 7.05
CA ASP A 88 9.95 8.10 7.73
C ASP A 88 10.91 8.79 6.75
N GLN A 89 11.32 8.12 5.67
CA GLN A 89 12.17 8.72 4.62
C GLN A 89 11.48 9.84 3.83
N ILE A 90 10.15 9.81 3.73
CA ILE A 90 9.38 10.72 2.87
C ILE A 90 8.47 11.66 3.65
N LYS A 91 8.33 11.45 4.97
CA LYS A 91 7.51 12.27 5.85
C LYS A 91 7.88 13.75 5.79
N ALA A 92 9.17 14.06 5.58
CA ALA A 92 9.67 15.43 5.43
C ALA A 92 9.05 16.17 4.22
N LEU A 93 8.57 15.44 3.21
CA LEU A 93 7.95 16.02 2.02
C LEU A 93 6.48 16.42 2.23
N GLN A 94 5.89 16.08 3.37
CA GLN A 94 4.52 16.44 3.76
C GLN A 94 3.48 16.23 2.64
N PRO A 95 3.32 14.98 2.13
CA PRO A 95 2.41 14.72 1.03
C PRO A 95 0.95 14.92 1.47
N SER A 96 0.16 15.63 0.68
CA SER A 96 -1.27 15.79 0.96
C SER A 96 -2.05 14.48 0.77
N TYR A 97 -1.61 13.65 -0.18
CA TYR A 97 -2.26 12.38 -0.50
C TYR A 97 -1.26 11.23 -0.51
N LEU A 98 -1.67 10.11 0.06
CA LEU A 98 -0.90 8.87 0.07
C LEU A 98 -1.71 7.75 -0.58
N ILE A 99 -1.26 7.28 -1.73
CA ILE A 99 -1.89 6.19 -2.48
C ILE A 99 -1.14 4.91 -2.12
N ALA A 100 -1.84 3.90 -1.61
CA ALA A 100 -1.20 2.65 -1.22
C ALA A 100 -2.02 1.43 -1.63
N ASP A 101 -1.33 0.32 -1.84
CA ASP A 101 -1.93 -0.97 -2.13
C ASP A 101 -2.78 -1.51 -0.97
N SER A 102 -3.55 -2.56 -1.26
CA SER A 102 -4.38 -3.25 -0.26
C SER A 102 -3.59 -3.83 0.90
N GLY A 103 -2.29 -4.11 0.74
CA GLY A 103 -1.42 -4.61 1.81
C GLY A 103 -1.18 -3.59 2.94
N TYR A 104 -1.28 -2.29 2.61
CA TYR A 104 -1.11 -1.19 3.56
C TYR A 104 -2.43 -0.74 4.20
N LYS A 105 -3.55 -1.32 3.77
CA LYS A 105 -4.88 -0.97 4.27
C LYS A 105 -5.13 -1.62 5.64
N THR A 106 -4.60 -0.97 6.68
CA THR A 106 -4.84 -1.36 8.08
C THR A 106 -5.39 -0.19 8.88
N PRO A 107 -6.19 -0.44 9.95
CA PRO A 107 -6.67 0.62 10.84
C PRO A 107 -5.52 1.47 11.42
N SER A 108 -4.39 0.83 11.72
CA SER A 108 -3.20 1.50 12.26
C SER A 108 -2.56 2.51 11.31
N ILE A 109 -2.44 2.16 10.03
CA ILE A 109 -1.87 3.05 9.01
C ILE A 109 -2.88 4.15 8.68
N ALA A 110 -4.17 3.82 8.56
CA ALA A 110 -5.24 4.79 8.34
C ALA A 110 -5.25 5.87 9.43
N HIS A 111 -5.32 5.47 10.70
CA HIS A 111 -5.29 6.37 11.84
C HIS A 111 -4.02 7.24 11.86
N TYR A 112 -2.85 6.62 11.66
CA TYR A 112 -1.59 7.35 11.66
C TYR A 112 -1.54 8.42 10.56
N LEU A 113 -1.97 8.11 9.34
CA LEU A 113 -1.97 9.08 8.24
C LEU A 113 -2.97 10.22 8.45
N LEU A 114 -4.19 9.90 8.89
CA LEU A 114 -5.21 10.90 9.19
C LEU A 114 -4.78 11.81 10.34
N SER A 115 -4.12 11.26 11.37
CA SER A 115 -3.57 12.05 12.48
C SER A 115 -2.49 13.06 12.06
N LEU A 116 -1.82 12.80 10.93
CA LEU A 116 -0.84 13.70 10.32
C LEU A 116 -1.46 14.67 9.29
N GLY A 117 -2.78 14.63 9.09
CA GLY A 117 -3.47 15.42 8.07
C GLY A 117 -3.23 14.93 6.63
N ILE A 118 -2.69 13.73 6.47
CA ILE A 118 -2.44 13.12 5.15
C ILE A 118 -3.67 12.31 4.76
N THR A 119 -4.19 12.51 3.55
CA THR A 119 -5.35 11.78 3.05
C THR A 119 -4.93 10.45 2.41
N PRO A 120 -5.18 9.28 3.04
CA PRO A 120 -4.89 7.99 2.43
C PRO A 120 -5.93 7.62 1.37
N VAL A 121 -5.46 7.08 0.25
CA VAL A 121 -6.29 6.57 -0.85
C VAL A 121 -6.00 5.08 -1.01
N PHE A 122 -6.86 4.26 -0.41
CA PHE A 122 -6.77 2.80 -0.45
C PHE A 122 -7.70 2.19 -1.51
N PRO A 123 -7.38 0.99 -2.04
CA PRO A 123 -8.29 0.27 -2.92
C PRO A 123 -9.52 -0.26 -2.19
N TYR A 124 -10.55 -0.54 -2.98
CA TYR A 124 -11.64 -1.38 -2.55
C TYR A 124 -11.12 -2.77 -2.18
N THR A 125 -11.56 -3.27 -1.02
CA THR A 125 -11.31 -4.66 -0.62
C THR A 125 -12.65 -5.37 -0.61
N ARG A 126 -12.77 -6.43 -1.43
CA ARG A 126 -13.96 -7.26 -1.40
C ARG A 126 -14.11 -7.87 0.01
N PRO A 127 -15.30 -7.80 0.63
CA PRO A 127 -15.57 -8.48 1.89
C PRO A 127 -15.15 -9.94 1.80
N ARG A 128 -14.38 -10.40 2.78
CA ARG A 128 -14.02 -11.79 2.93
C ARG A 128 -15.00 -12.44 3.90
N GLY A 129 -15.49 -13.62 3.56
CA GLY A 129 -16.44 -14.37 4.37
C GLY A 129 -16.70 -15.73 3.74
N LYS A 130 -17.13 -16.70 4.54
CA LYS A 130 -17.60 -17.98 4.00
C LYS A 130 -18.90 -17.73 3.24
N LYS A 131 -18.99 -18.28 2.02
CA LYS A 131 -20.22 -18.20 1.22
C LYS A 131 -21.38 -18.87 1.98
N GLY A 132 -22.55 -18.24 1.99
CA GLY A 132 -23.74 -18.76 2.67
C GLY A 132 -23.78 -18.52 4.19
N MET A 133 -22.90 -17.69 4.73
CA MET A 133 -22.99 -17.22 6.13
C MET A 133 -23.30 -15.73 6.19
N LEU A 134 -23.92 -15.28 7.29
CA LEU A 134 -24.23 -13.87 7.53
C LEU A 134 -22.95 -13.03 7.52
N SER A 135 -22.98 -11.97 6.73
CA SER A 135 -21.86 -11.03 6.60
C SER A 135 -21.80 -10.08 7.79
N PRO A 136 -20.63 -9.53 8.15
CA PRO A 136 -20.54 -8.53 9.22
C PRO A 136 -21.39 -7.26 8.97
N ARG A 137 -21.77 -6.99 7.72
CA ARG A 137 -22.61 -5.83 7.34
C ARG A 137 -24.07 -5.98 7.73
N GLU A 138 -24.52 -7.21 7.98
CA GLU A 138 -25.87 -7.48 8.44
C GLU A 138 -26.04 -7.23 9.94
N PHE A 139 -24.93 -6.97 10.65
CA PHE A 139 -24.95 -6.59 12.05
C PHE A 139 -24.78 -5.08 12.14
N VAL A 140 -25.77 -4.41 12.73
CA VAL A 140 -25.78 -2.95 12.87
C VAL A 140 -25.11 -2.59 14.18
N TYR A 141 -24.18 -1.65 14.15
CA TYR A 141 -23.57 -1.12 15.36
C TYR A 141 -24.41 0.04 15.89
N ASP A 142 -24.80 -0.03 17.16
CA ASP A 142 -25.46 1.05 17.88
C ASP A 142 -24.43 1.76 18.76
N GLU A 143 -24.12 3.00 18.42
CA GLU A 143 -23.13 3.83 19.11
C GLU A 143 -23.59 4.29 20.50
N TYR A 144 -24.90 4.44 20.71
CA TYR A 144 -25.45 4.94 21.97
C TYR A 144 -25.37 3.87 23.07
N TYR A 145 -25.72 2.64 22.72
CA TYR A 145 -25.68 1.50 23.65
C TYR A 145 -24.35 0.72 23.61
N ASP A 146 -23.47 1.01 22.66
CA ASP A 146 -22.23 0.26 22.40
C ASP A 146 -22.47 -1.25 22.22
N VAL A 147 -23.42 -1.59 21.35
CA VAL A 147 -23.80 -2.98 21.04
C VAL A 147 -23.91 -3.21 19.54
N TYR A 148 -23.75 -4.46 19.13
CA TYR A 148 -24.12 -4.88 17.78
C TYR A 148 -25.49 -5.55 17.78
N LEU A 149 -26.40 -5.12 16.94
CA LEU A 149 -27.70 -5.76 16.74
C LEU A 149 -27.59 -6.78 15.62
N CYS A 150 -28.03 -8.01 15.89
CA CYS A 150 -28.14 -9.05 14.88
C CYS A 150 -29.42 -8.88 14.03
N PRO A 151 -29.54 -9.59 12.88
CA PRO A 151 -30.77 -9.56 12.07
C PRO A 151 -32.04 -10.03 12.80
N GLY A 152 -31.88 -10.79 13.90
CA GLY A 152 -32.96 -11.17 14.80
C GLY A 152 -33.24 -10.15 15.92
N ASN A 153 -32.69 -8.93 15.83
CA ASN A 153 -32.82 -7.85 16.81
C ASN A 153 -32.33 -8.18 18.23
N HIS A 154 -31.42 -9.14 18.38
CA HIS A 154 -30.76 -9.41 19.66
C HIS A 154 -29.42 -8.70 19.76
N PRO A 155 -29.10 -8.08 20.91
CA PRO A 155 -27.85 -7.38 21.11
C PRO A 155 -26.67 -8.34 21.35
N LEU A 156 -25.53 -7.98 20.78
CA LEU A 156 -24.22 -8.53 21.08
C LEU A 156 -23.48 -7.50 21.93
N CYS A 157 -23.29 -7.82 23.20
CA CYS A 157 -22.70 -6.91 24.16
C CYS A 157 -21.18 -6.98 24.12
N TYR A 158 -20.55 -5.85 24.45
CA TYR A 158 -19.11 -5.77 24.65
C TYR A 158 -18.63 -6.80 25.70
N SER A 159 -17.54 -7.50 25.39
CA SER A 159 -16.94 -8.51 26.27
C SER A 159 -15.55 -8.09 26.74
N ILE A 160 -14.64 -7.85 25.79
CA ILE A 160 -13.23 -7.55 26.07
C ILE A 160 -12.59 -6.82 24.90
N THR A 161 -11.61 -5.96 25.20
CA THR A 161 -10.68 -5.41 24.21
C THR A 161 -9.38 -6.20 24.24
N THR A 162 -9.01 -6.79 23.11
CA THR A 162 -7.77 -7.56 22.94
C THR A 162 -6.54 -6.66 22.96
N ARG A 163 -5.36 -7.25 23.12
CA ARG A 163 -4.08 -6.52 23.07
C ARG A 163 -3.79 -5.92 21.69
N ASP A 164 -4.36 -6.50 20.63
CA ASP A 164 -4.20 -6.02 19.26
C ASP A 164 -5.19 -4.89 18.91
N GLY A 165 -5.99 -4.42 19.89
CA GLY A 165 -6.90 -3.29 19.70
C GLY A 165 -8.28 -3.63 19.14
N TYR A 166 -8.71 -4.90 19.27
CA TYR A 166 -10.05 -5.31 18.85
C TYR A 166 -10.99 -5.42 20.04
N ARG A 167 -12.12 -4.72 20.00
CA ARG A 167 -13.28 -4.96 20.86
C ARG A 167 -14.03 -6.19 20.36
N GLU A 168 -14.25 -7.15 21.26
CA GLU A 168 -15.08 -8.33 21.02
C GLU A 168 -16.50 -8.10 21.54
N TYR A 169 -17.48 -8.29 20.68
CA TYR A 169 -18.91 -8.30 21.00
C TYR A 169 -19.43 -9.73 20.89
N LYS A 170 -20.12 -10.19 21.93
CA LYS A 170 -20.55 -11.59 22.03
C LYS A 170 -22.06 -11.67 22.15
N SER A 171 -22.66 -12.60 21.41
CA SER A 171 -24.08 -12.93 21.57
C SER A 171 -24.31 -13.78 22.82
N ASN A 172 -25.56 -13.78 23.31
CA ASN A 172 -25.99 -14.69 24.35
C ASN A 172 -26.26 -16.10 23.75
N PRO A 173 -25.51 -17.15 24.15
CA PRO A 173 -25.71 -18.51 23.65
C PRO A 173 -27.11 -19.07 23.88
N ALA A 174 -27.72 -18.76 25.03
CA ALA A 174 -29.04 -19.29 25.41
C ALA A 174 -30.14 -18.84 24.44
N VAL A 175 -30.06 -17.59 23.97
CA VAL A 175 -30.98 -17.02 22.97
C VAL A 175 -30.66 -17.54 21.57
N CYS A 176 -29.37 -17.73 21.26
CA CYS A 176 -28.94 -18.16 19.93
C CYS A 176 -29.27 -19.62 19.65
N GLN A 177 -29.37 -20.48 20.67
CA GLN A 177 -29.66 -21.90 20.52
C GLN A 177 -31.04 -22.15 19.89
N SER A 178 -32.03 -21.30 20.18
CA SER A 178 -33.37 -21.37 19.61
C SER A 178 -33.55 -20.50 18.36
N CYS A 179 -32.49 -19.90 17.83
CA CYS A 179 -32.57 -18.95 16.72
C CYS A 179 -32.70 -19.67 15.36
N THR A 180 -33.67 -19.25 14.55
CA THR A 180 -33.91 -19.80 13.20
C THR A 180 -32.74 -19.57 12.25
N LEU A 181 -31.99 -18.48 12.43
CA LEU A 181 -30.85 -18.11 11.59
C LEU A 181 -29.53 -18.72 12.08
N LEU A 182 -29.54 -19.59 13.09
CA LEU A 182 -28.33 -20.14 13.69
C LEU A 182 -27.41 -20.83 12.66
N SER A 183 -27.99 -21.61 11.74
CA SER A 183 -27.28 -22.34 10.68
C SER A 183 -26.49 -21.43 9.74
N VAL A 184 -26.97 -20.21 9.52
CA VAL A 184 -26.36 -19.19 8.64
C VAL A 184 -25.48 -18.21 9.46
N CYS A 185 -25.78 -18.03 10.74
CA CYS A 185 -25.15 -17.03 11.60
C CYS A 185 -23.78 -17.44 12.15
N THR A 186 -23.65 -18.64 12.72
CA THR A 186 -22.42 -19.11 13.38
C THR A 186 -22.23 -20.62 13.23
N GLN A 187 -20.97 -21.04 13.11
CA GLN A 187 -20.57 -22.46 13.13
C GLN A 187 -19.98 -22.87 14.49
N SER A 188 -20.08 -22.00 15.50
CA SER A 188 -19.54 -22.29 16.82
C SER A 188 -20.34 -23.42 17.49
N LYS A 189 -19.62 -24.37 18.11
CA LYS A 189 -20.22 -25.44 18.93
C LYS A 189 -20.98 -24.89 20.14
N THR A 190 -20.61 -23.70 20.62
CA THR A 190 -21.28 -23.02 21.75
C THR A 190 -22.43 -22.13 21.30
N HIS A 191 -22.80 -22.13 20.02
CA HIS A 191 -23.84 -21.28 19.42
C HIS A 191 -23.64 -19.76 19.66
N GLN A 192 -22.42 -19.35 20.03
CA GLN A 192 -22.07 -17.95 20.23
C GLN A 192 -21.55 -17.32 18.93
N LYS A 193 -22.04 -16.13 18.61
CA LYS A 193 -21.49 -15.25 17.57
C LYS A 193 -20.56 -14.25 18.23
N VAL A 194 -19.38 -14.08 17.64
CA VAL A 194 -18.40 -13.08 18.05
C VAL A 194 -18.17 -12.13 16.88
N ILE A 195 -18.28 -10.83 17.15
CA ILE A 195 -17.96 -9.75 16.21
C ILE A 195 -16.79 -8.97 16.78
N THR A 196 -15.81 -8.66 15.94
CA THR A 196 -14.66 -7.86 16.33
C THR A 196 -14.69 -6.51 15.63
N ARG A 197 -14.56 -5.43 16.39
CA ARG A 197 -14.40 -4.06 15.89
C ARG A 197 -13.05 -3.52 16.39
N HIS A 198 -12.21 -3.03 15.49
CA HIS A 198 -10.96 -2.38 15.90
C HIS A 198 -11.25 -0.98 16.47
N LEU A 199 -10.45 -0.47 17.40
CA LEU A 199 -10.61 0.90 17.95
C LEU A 199 -10.62 1.96 16.83
N TRP A 200 -9.61 1.92 15.97
CA TRP A 200 -9.49 2.78 14.78
C TRP A 200 -10.30 2.34 13.57
N LYS A 201 -11.45 1.68 13.79
CA LYS A 201 -12.30 1.23 12.68
C LYS A 201 -12.91 2.42 11.93
N ASP A 202 -13.26 3.47 12.66
CA ASP A 202 -13.92 4.67 12.13
C ASP A 202 -13.00 5.41 11.15
N ASP A 203 -11.70 5.50 11.47
CA ASP A 203 -10.67 6.05 10.58
C ASP A 203 -10.59 5.27 9.25
N LEU A 204 -10.71 3.93 9.32
CA LEU A 204 -10.71 3.09 8.13
C LEU A 204 -12.00 3.27 7.31
N GLU A 205 -13.13 3.54 7.95
CA GLU A 205 -14.41 3.85 7.30
C GLU A 205 -14.35 5.23 6.62
N ALA A 206 -13.78 6.24 7.28
CA ALA A 206 -13.49 7.54 6.66
C ALA A 206 -12.61 7.41 5.41
N CYS A 207 -11.62 6.50 5.41
CA CYS A 207 -10.81 6.20 4.23
C CYS A 207 -11.63 5.56 3.09
N GLU A 208 -12.66 4.77 3.40
CA GLU A 208 -13.58 4.22 2.39
C GLU A 208 -14.46 5.33 1.81
N ASP A 209 -14.90 6.29 2.61
CA ASP A 209 -15.67 7.44 2.14
C ASP A 209 -14.83 8.34 1.22
N ILE A 210 -13.55 8.57 1.58
CA ILE A 210 -12.57 9.27 0.73
C ILE A 210 -12.50 8.62 -0.66
N ARG A 211 -12.52 7.29 -0.75
CA ARG A 211 -12.47 6.57 -2.03
C ARG A 211 -13.65 6.92 -2.95
N HIS A 212 -14.80 7.27 -2.38
CA HIS A 212 -16.01 7.66 -3.11
C HIS A 212 -16.04 9.14 -3.50
N GLN A 213 -15.12 9.96 -2.99
CA GLN A 213 -15.00 11.37 -3.36
C GLN A 213 -14.51 11.56 -4.81
N ARG A 214 -14.92 12.68 -5.42
CA ARG A 214 -14.56 13.05 -6.80
C ARG A 214 -13.04 13.18 -6.95
N GLY A 215 -12.47 12.59 -8.00
CA GLY A 215 -11.03 12.68 -8.29
C GLY A 215 -10.16 11.62 -7.61
N MET A 216 -10.66 10.90 -6.58
CA MET A 216 -9.85 9.93 -5.83
C MET A 216 -9.64 8.63 -6.60
N LYS A 217 -10.62 8.20 -7.38
CA LYS A 217 -10.50 7.02 -8.25
C LYS A 217 -9.46 7.25 -9.34
N GLU A 218 -9.45 8.43 -9.98
CA GLU A 218 -8.48 8.80 -11.01
C GLU A 218 -7.06 8.88 -10.42
N ARG A 219 -6.91 9.47 -9.23
CA ARG A 219 -5.64 9.47 -8.50
C ARG A 219 -5.13 8.07 -8.24
N TYR A 220 -5.99 7.18 -7.74
CA TYR A 220 -5.63 5.79 -7.49
C TYR A 220 -5.18 5.05 -8.77
N GLN A 221 -5.77 5.37 -9.93
CA GLN A 221 -5.42 4.74 -11.21
C GLN A 221 -4.01 5.12 -11.71
N LYS A 222 -3.48 6.30 -11.37
CA LYS A 222 -2.13 6.76 -11.78
C LYS A 222 -1.00 5.82 -11.36
N ARG A 223 -1.22 5.00 -10.32
CA ARG A 223 -0.28 3.98 -9.84
C ARG A 223 0.17 3.01 -10.95
N LYS A 224 -0.71 2.72 -11.93
CA LYS A 224 -0.41 1.89 -13.11
C LYS A 224 0.65 2.51 -14.03
N GLU A 225 0.67 3.84 -14.12
CA GLU A 225 1.56 4.61 -14.98
C GLU A 225 2.87 4.97 -14.29
N THR A 226 2.85 5.09 -12.96
CA THR A 226 4.00 5.49 -12.14
C THR A 226 4.73 4.27 -11.57
N ILE A 227 4.35 3.81 -10.38
CA ILE A 227 5.09 2.81 -9.60
C ILE A 227 5.06 1.43 -10.25
N GLU A 228 3.91 1.01 -10.81
CA GLU A 228 3.80 -0.32 -11.44
C GLU A 228 4.68 -0.39 -12.70
N ARG A 229 4.76 0.71 -13.46
CA ARG A 229 5.67 0.85 -14.61
C ARG A 229 7.14 0.87 -14.20
N LEU A 230 7.46 1.58 -13.11
CA LEU A 230 8.81 1.60 -12.54
C LEU A 230 9.25 0.19 -12.13
N PHE A 231 8.39 -0.54 -11.41
CA PHE A 231 8.65 -1.94 -11.04
C PHE A 231 8.71 -2.88 -12.24
N GLY A 232 7.85 -2.69 -13.25
CA GLY A 232 7.93 -3.45 -14.49
C GLY A 232 9.29 -3.28 -15.16
N THR A 233 9.75 -2.04 -15.29
CA THR A 233 11.06 -1.73 -15.87
C THR A 233 12.20 -2.35 -15.07
N ALA A 234 12.14 -2.24 -13.74
CA ALA A 234 13.17 -2.78 -12.86
C ALA A 234 13.23 -4.32 -12.88
N LYS A 235 12.09 -5.00 -13.01
CA LYS A 235 12.02 -6.46 -13.15
C LYS A 235 12.58 -6.95 -14.48
N GLU A 236 12.13 -6.37 -15.58
CA GLU A 236 12.45 -6.89 -16.92
C GLU A 236 13.84 -6.47 -17.40
N TYR A 237 14.24 -5.22 -17.20
CA TYR A 237 15.50 -4.70 -17.74
C TYR A 237 16.65 -4.71 -16.73
N HIS A 238 16.34 -4.70 -15.43
CA HIS A 238 17.36 -4.65 -14.37
C HIS A 238 17.41 -5.93 -13.54
N ASN A 239 16.76 -7.01 -14.00
CA ASN A 239 16.81 -8.34 -13.39
C ASN A 239 16.37 -8.42 -11.92
N LEU A 240 15.55 -7.47 -11.41
CA LEU A 240 14.99 -7.53 -10.05
C LEU A 240 13.91 -8.63 -9.86
N ARG A 241 13.85 -9.62 -10.74
CA ARG A 241 13.09 -10.85 -10.51
C ARG A 241 13.84 -11.79 -9.56
N TYR A 242 15.17 -11.70 -9.54
CA TYR A 242 16.06 -12.54 -8.75
C TYR A 242 17.16 -11.70 -8.09
N THR A 243 17.59 -12.08 -6.89
CA THR A 243 18.73 -11.46 -6.21
C THR A 243 20.01 -12.17 -6.60
N ARG A 244 21.00 -11.43 -7.13
CA ARG A 244 22.32 -12.00 -7.41
C ARG A 244 23.24 -12.00 -6.20
N LEU A 245 22.96 -11.10 -5.26
CA LEU A 245 23.68 -10.96 -4.00
C LEU A 245 22.81 -11.48 -2.86
N ARG A 246 23.48 -11.92 -1.80
CA ARG A 246 22.86 -12.45 -0.57
C ARG A 246 23.01 -11.44 0.57
N GLY A 247 22.07 -11.49 1.51
CA GLY A 247 22.04 -10.60 2.66
C GLY A 247 21.30 -9.28 2.39
N LYS A 248 20.67 -8.75 3.45
CA LYS A 248 19.82 -7.56 3.40
C LYS A 248 20.56 -6.33 2.85
N SER A 249 21.77 -6.07 3.34
CA SER A 249 22.56 -4.87 2.96
C SER A 249 22.90 -4.85 1.46
N ASN A 250 23.34 -5.98 0.91
CA ASN A 250 23.64 -6.08 -0.52
C ASN A 250 22.39 -5.90 -1.38
N MET A 251 21.26 -6.40 -0.90
CA MET A 251 19.98 -6.20 -1.57
C MET A 251 19.55 -4.75 -1.54
N GLU A 252 19.76 -4.06 -0.42
CA GLU A 252 19.45 -2.65 -0.26
C GLU A 252 20.27 -1.79 -1.21
N ALA A 253 21.57 -2.06 -1.31
CA ALA A 253 22.45 -1.41 -2.28
C ALA A 253 22.02 -1.70 -3.73
N THR A 254 21.68 -2.95 -4.06
CA THR A 254 21.25 -3.34 -5.42
C THR A 254 19.97 -2.61 -5.84
N LEU A 255 18.98 -2.55 -4.94
CA LEU A 255 17.73 -1.85 -5.19
C LEU A 255 17.97 -0.35 -5.33
N GLY A 256 18.73 0.25 -4.41
CA GLY A 256 19.06 1.67 -4.43
C GLY A 256 19.75 2.10 -5.71
N LEU A 257 20.80 1.38 -6.13
CA LEU A 257 21.50 1.64 -7.38
C LEU A 257 20.57 1.51 -8.60
N THR A 258 19.69 0.51 -8.60
CA THR A 258 18.73 0.33 -9.69
C THR A 258 17.75 1.50 -9.77
N LEU A 259 17.20 1.95 -8.65
CA LEU A 259 16.29 3.09 -8.59
C LEU A 259 16.98 4.40 -8.98
N ALA A 260 18.22 4.60 -8.54
CA ALA A 260 19.05 5.74 -8.94
C ALA A 260 19.28 5.75 -10.47
N CYS A 261 19.63 4.61 -11.05
CA CYS A 261 19.80 4.47 -12.50
C CYS A 261 18.50 4.79 -13.27
N LEU A 262 17.34 4.34 -12.76
CA LEU A 262 16.04 4.63 -13.36
C LEU A 262 15.69 6.12 -13.29
N ASN A 263 15.96 6.77 -12.15
CA ASN A 263 15.80 8.21 -12.00
C ASN A 263 16.73 8.97 -12.98
N MET A 264 18.01 8.60 -13.07
CA MET A 264 18.96 9.21 -14.01
C MET A 264 18.55 9.01 -15.48
N LYS A 265 18.09 7.81 -15.84
CA LYS A 265 17.58 7.51 -17.19
C LYS A 265 16.34 8.33 -17.53
N LYS A 266 15.49 8.61 -16.54
CA LYS A 266 14.33 9.48 -16.72
C LYS A 266 14.76 10.93 -16.89
N TYR A 267 15.69 11.40 -16.05
CA TYR A 267 16.27 12.73 -16.16
C TYR A 267 16.90 12.97 -17.53
N SER A 268 17.74 12.04 -18.02
CA SER A 268 18.41 12.19 -19.31
C SER A 268 17.43 12.26 -20.49
N LYS A 269 16.33 11.48 -20.44
CA LYS A 269 15.26 11.56 -21.45
C LYS A 269 14.55 12.91 -21.45
N ILE A 270 14.29 13.47 -20.27
CA ILE A 270 13.67 14.80 -20.15
C ILE A 270 14.61 15.85 -20.73
N MET A 271 15.90 15.82 -20.35
CA MET A 271 16.89 16.76 -20.87
C MET A 271 17.07 16.66 -22.39
N ALA A 272 17.16 15.44 -22.93
CA ALA A 272 17.25 15.22 -24.38
C ALA A 272 15.99 15.74 -25.12
N GLY A 273 14.81 15.54 -24.55
CA GLY A 273 13.56 16.06 -25.10
C GLY A 273 13.50 17.59 -25.11
N ILE A 274 13.97 18.23 -24.04
CA ILE A 274 14.07 19.70 -23.95
C ILE A 274 15.03 20.23 -25.00
N VAL A 275 16.23 19.62 -25.14
CA VAL A 275 17.21 20.00 -26.15
C VAL A 275 16.61 19.86 -27.55
N PHE A 276 15.90 18.78 -27.84
CA PHE A 276 15.23 18.57 -29.13
C PHE A 276 14.18 19.66 -29.43
N LEU A 277 13.35 20.03 -28.44
CA LEU A 277 12.36 21.09 -28.59
C LEU A 277 13.00 22.48 -28.78
N VAL A 278 14.10 22.76 -28.08
CA VAL A 278 14.87 24.00 -28.27
C VAL A 278 15.47 24.04 -29.68
N CYS A 279 16.10 22.96 -30.15
CA CYS A 279 16.66 22.88 -31.50
C CYS A 279 15.58 23.06 -32.58
N LEU A 280 14.40 22.46 -32.42
CA LEU A 280 13.26 22.66 -33.33
C LEU A 280 12.78 24.11 -33.35
N LYS A 281 12.78 24.78 -32.19
CA LYS A 281 12.36 26.19 -32.08
C LYS A 281 13.38 27.12 -32.74
N VAL A 282 14.68 26.87 -32.54
CA VAL A 282 15.76 27.60 -33.23
C VAL A 282 15.71 27.37 -34.75
N ALA A 283 15.51 26.12 -35.19
CA ALA A 283 15.41 25.78 -36.62
C ALA A 283 14.17 26.39 -37.31
N LYS A 284 13.09 26.68 -36.57
CA LYS A 284 11.90 27.36 -37.11
C LYS A 284 12.00 28.89 -37.10
N VAL A 285 12.84 29.47 -36.24
CA VAL A 285 12.99 30.93 -36.09
C VAL A 285 14.13 31.47 -36.97
N SER A 286 15.12 30.63 -37.30
CA SER A 286 16.21 30.98 -38.20
C SER A 286 15.89 30.49 -39.62
N PRO A 287 15.83 31.34 -40.67
CA PRO A 287 15.91 30.86 -42.04
C PRO A 287 17.35 30.36 -42.22
N ILE A 288 17.55 29.06 -42.01
CA ILE A 288 18.82 28.41 -42.32
C ILE A 288 18.96 28.50 -43.84
N ILE A 289 19.75 29.44 -44.33
CA ILE A 289 20.27 29.43 -45.70
C ILE A 289 21.13 28.18 -45.78
N ILE A 290 20.56 27.09 -46.28
CA ILE A 290 21.29 25.86 -46.57
C ILE A 290 22.18 26.17 -47.78
N MET A 291 23.42 26.59 -47.54
CA MET A 291 24.47 26.45 -48.54
C MET A 291 24.69 24.97 -48.78
N LYS A 292 24.28 24.52 -49.96
CA LYS A 292 24.40 23.15 -50.45
C LYS A 292 25.87 22.87 -50.72
N VAL A 293 26.61 22.38 -49.72
CA VAL A 293 27.94 21.80 -49.94
C VAL A 293 27.73 20.38 -50.46
N ASN A 294 28.00 20.21 -51.75
CA ASN A 294 28.00 18.92 -52.44
C ASN A 294 29.27 18.15 -52.05
N GLU A 295 29.22 17.34 -50.98
CA GLU A 295 30.17 16.24 -50.83
C GLU A 295 29.47 14.93 -50.48
N LYS A 296 29.79 13.92 -51.29
CA LYS A 296 29.27 12.56 -51.26
C LYS A 296 29.75 11.85 -50.01
N THR A 297 28.87 11.47 -49.08
CA THR A 297 29.01 10.17 -48.39
C THR A 297 27.64 9.58 -48.02
N ASN A 298 27.47 8.33 -48.43
CA ASN A 298 26.34 7.45 -48.19
C ASN A 298 26.16 7.16 -46.70
N TRP A 299 25.03 7.55 -46.09
CA TRP A 299 24.43 6.81 -44.98
C TRP A 299 22.91 6.79 -45.13
N ARG A 300 22.39 5.56 -45.29
CA ARG A 300 21.00 5.23 -45.61
C ARG A 300 20.03 5.61 -44.48
N PHE A 301 19.01 6.38 -44.86
CA PHE A 301 17.63 6.46 -44.36
C PHE A 301 17.20 5.60 -43.16
N ARG A 302 16.65 6.25 -42.13
CA ARG A 302 15.53 5.72 -41.33
C ARG A 302 14.40 6.78 -41.30
N PRO A 303 13.18 6.48 -41.74
CA PRO A 303 12.06 7.41 -41.65
C PRO A 303 11.49 7.42 -40.22
N VAL A 304 11.31 8.60 -39.65
CA VAL A 304 10.51 8.83 -38.44
C VAL A 304 9.31 9.66 -38.84
N CYS A 305 8.11 9.09 -38.70
CA CYS A 305 6.86 9.80 -38.92
C CYS A 305 6.62 10.81 -37.78
N LEU A 306 6.25 12.03 -38.16
CA LEU A 306 5.75 13.09 -37.31
C LEU A 306 4.33 13.40 -37.78
N GLN A 307 3.35 13.31 -36.90
CA GLN A 307 2.09 14.01 -37.10
C GLN A 307 1.75 14.76 -35.82
N SER A 308 1.57 16.07 -36.01
CA SER A 308 1.25 17.10 -35.04
C SER A 308 -0.25 17.20 -34.84
N GLU A 309 -0.67 17.54 -33.63
CA GLU A 309 -1.72 18.55 -33.47
C GLU A 309 -1.51 19.33 -32.17
N THR A 310 -1.88 20.60 -32.28
CA THR A 310 -1.42 21.75 -31.51
C THR A 310 -2.41 22.17 -30.41
N LEU A 311 -1.83 22.79 -29.37
CA LEU A 311 -2.41 23.78 -28.44
C LEU A 311 -3.34 23.26 -27.32
N ALA A 312 -2.86 23.36 -26.07
CA ALA A 312 -3.09 24.55 -25.25
C ALA A 312 -2.46 24.34 -23.85
N THR A 313 -1.46 25.16 -23.53
CA THR A 313 -0.95 25.32 -22.18
C THR A 313 -1.90 26.17 -21.34
N LYS A 314 -2.37 25.63 -20.21
CA LYS A 314 -2.54 26.38 -18.96
C LYS A 314 -1.88 25.57 -17.85
N LEU A 315 -0.68 26.02 -17.48
CA LEU A 315 -0.01 25.68 -16.23
C LEU A 315 -0.70 26.51 -15.15
N GLU A 316 -1.56 25.89 -14.35
CA GLU A 316 -1.80 26.36 -12.99
C GLU A 316 -0.94 25.51 -12.06
N PHE A 317 0.09 26.16 -11.53
CA PHE A 317 0.75 25.80 -10.30
C PHE A 317 -0.29 25.85 -9.19
N PHE A 318 -0.59 24.71 -8.56
CA PHE A 318 -0.72 24.58 -7.10
C PHE A 318 -0.90 23.10 -6.74
N ASP A 319 0.03 22.65 -5.89
CA ASP A 319 -0.01 21.54 -4.95
C ASP A 319 -0.36 20.11 -5.39
N LEU A 320 -0.08 19.20 -4.46
CA LEU A 320 -0.35 17.77 -4.41
C LEU A 320 0.82 16.89 -4.86
N LEU A 321 1.68 16.63 -3.87
CA LEU A 321 2.43 15.40 -3.74
C LEU A 321 1.44 14.25 -3.49
N SER A 322 1.33 13.36 -4.48
CA SER A 322 0.75 12.02 -4.30
C SER A 322 1.89 11.02 -4.28
N ILE A 323 2.06 10.32 -3.16
CA ILE A 323 3.05 9.26 -3.04
C ILE A 323 2.36 7.92 -3.25
N CYS A 324 2.84 7.13 -4.20
CA CYS A 324 2.36 5.78 -4.45
C CYS A 324 3.27 4.73 -3.79
N TYR A 325 2.68 3.81 -3.02
CA TYR A 325 3.37 2.68 -2.39
C TYR A 325 2.99 1.37 -3.08
N PHE A 326 4.00 0.56 -3.41
CA PHE A 326 3.81 -0.78 -3.97
C PHE A 326 4.92 -1.73 -3.47
N CYS A 327 4.53 -2.96 -3.13
CA CYS A 327 5.38 -4.01 -2.58
C CYS A 327 5.94 -4.93 -3.69
N LEU A 328 7.26 -5.14 -3.68
CA LEU A 328 7.98 -5.99 -4.62
C LEU A 328 8.57 -7.20 -3.89
N ILE A 329 8.38 -8.38 -4.46
CA ILE A 329 8.94 -9.62 -3.93
C ILE A 329 10.05 -10.10 -4.87
N VAL A 330 11.29 -10.10 -4.37
CA VAL A 330 12.50 -10.51 -5.10
C VAL A 330 13.03 -11.82 -4.53
N LYS A 331 13.28 -12.83 -5.37
CA LYS A 331 13.69 -14.18 -4.92
C LYS A 331 15.22 -14.33 -4.88
N PRO A 332 15.82 -14.94 -3.85
CA PRO A 332 17.21 -15.35 -3.89
C PRO A 332 17.43 -16.55 -4.81
N PHE A 333 18.67 -16.66 -5.31
CA PHE A 333 19.18 -17.78 -6.11
C PHE A 333 19.35 -19.05 -5.28
#